data_AF-A0A1B0F004-F1
#
_entry.id   AF-A0A1B0F004-F1
#
_cell.length_a   1.000
_cell.length_b   1.000
_cell.length_c   1.000
_cell.angle_alpha   90.00
_cell.angle_beta   90.00
_cell.angle_gamma   90.00
#
_symmetry.space_group_name_H-M   'P 1'
#
loop_
_entity.id
_entity.type
_entity.pdbx_description
1 polymer ?
#
loop_
_entity_poly.entity_id
_entity_poly.type
_entity_poly.pdbx_seq_one_letter_code
_entity_poly.pdbx_strand_id
1 'polypeptide(L)'
;MHAKERDNYLNTIRYSLHKQAQASLSSGINLRQVVRLPAGENMNDWLAVHVVDFFNRINLIYGTVSEFCTVNSCSTMSGGPRYEYLWADGLNYRKPTALQLPSTSNC
;
A
#
# COMPACT_ATOMS: atom_id res chain seq x y z
N MET A 1 26.25 4.20 -21.86
CA MET A 1 25.56 2.99 -21.36
C MET A 1 24.34 3.31 -20.47
N HIS A 2 24.37 4.35 -19.63
CA HIS A 2 23.29 4.72 -18.68
C HIS A 2 22.01 5.40 -19.21
N ALA A 3 21.89 5.67 -20.52
CA ALA A 3 20.68 6.25 -21.11
C ALA A 3 19.67 5.16 -21.54
N LYS A 4 20.16 4.01 -21.99
CA LYS A 4 19.34 2.92 -22.55
C LYS A 4 18.56 2.15 -21.48
N GLU A 5 19.05 2.13 -20.24
CA GLU A 5 18.34 1.53 -19.10
C GLU A 5 17.21 2.42 -18.57
N ARG A 6 17.35 3.75 -18.64
CA ARG A 6 16.29 4.71 -18.28
C ARG A 6 15.14 4.71 -19.29
N ASP A 7 15.43 4.60 -20.59
CA ASP A 7 14.41 4.47 -21.63
C ASP A 7 13.62 3.15 -21.51
N ASN A 8 14.25 2.06 -21.10
CA ASN A 8 13.54 0.80 -20.89
C ASN A 8 12.57 0.87 -19.71
N TYR A 9 12.91 1.56 -18.61
CA TYR A 9 12.01 1.75 -17.47
C TYR A 9 10.76 2.58 -17.83
N LEU A 10 10.95 3.65 -18.61
CA LEU A 10 9.87 4.53 -19.09
C LEU A 10 8.91 3.82 -20.07
N ASN A 11 9.38 2.79 -20.78
CA ASN A 11 8.57 1.97 -21.69
C ASN A 11 7.98 0.72 -21.02
N THR A 12 8.12 0.55 -19.71
CA THR A 12 7.46 -0.56 -19.01
C THR A 12 5.97 -0.29 -18.82
N ILE A 13 5.18 -1.35 -18.94
CA ILE A 13 3.75 -1.35 -18.61
C ILE A 13 3.53 -0.79 -17.19
N ARG A 14 4.37 -1.20 -16.24
CA ARG A 14 4.39 -0.68 -14.86
C ARG A 14 4.47 0.85 -14.80
N TYR A 15 5.41 1.46 -15.52
CA TYR A 15 5.59 2.91 -15.51
C TYR A 15 4.37 3.63 -16.12
N SER A 16 3.86 3.12 -17.24
CA SER A 16 2.70 3.71 -17.92
C SER A 16 1.43 3.68 -17.07
N LEU A 17 1.12 2.54 -16.43
CA LEU A 17 -0.04 2.38 -15.55
C LEU A 17 0.08 3.23 -14.29
N HIS A 18 1.26 3.28 -13.68
CA HIS A 18 1.50 4.11 -12.51
C HIS A 18 1.26 5.60 -12.81
N LYS A 19 1.73 6.08 -13.96
CA LYS A 19 1.53 7.47 -14.40
C LYS A 19 0.05 7.78 -14.65
N GLN A 20 -0.71 6.86 -15.27
CA GLN A 20 -2.16 7.02 -15.49
C GLN A 20 -2.94 7.07 -14.17
N ALA A 21 -2.63 6.18 -13.22
CA ALA A 21 -3.25 6.18 -11.91
C ALA A 21 -2.98 7.51 -11.15
N GLN A 22 -1.74 8.01 -11.21
CA GLN A 22 -1.33 9.24 -10.54
C GLN A 22 -1.96 10.51 -11.15
N ALA A 23 -2.08 10.58 -12.48
CA ALA A 23 -2.71 11.69 -13.18
C ALA A 23 -4.21 11.79 -12.85
N SER A 24 -4.87 10.64 -12.71
CA SER A 24 -6.31 10.56 -12.43
C SER A 24 -6.66 10.92 -10.99
N LEU A 25 -5.72 10.79 -10.04
CA LEU A 25 -5.93 11.11 -8.63
C LEU A 25 -5.69 12.60 -8.31
N SER A 26 -4.84 13.28 -9.08
CA SER A 26 -4.41 14.67 -8.81
C SER A 26 -5.42 15.75 -9.24
N SER A 27 -6.57 15.37 -9.81
CA SER A 27 -7.44 16.29 -10.58
C SER A 27 -8.84 16.54 -9.98
N GLY A 28 -9.07 16.23 -8.69
CA GLY A 28 -10.38 16.47 -8.05
C GLY A 28 -11.51 15.60 -8.61
N ILE A 29 -11.16 14.47 -9.23
CA ILE A 29 -12.06 13.58 -9.97
C ILE A 29 -12.86 12.68 -9.03
N ASN A 30 -14.04 12.27 -9.49
CA ASN A 30 -14.83 11.19 -8.90
C ASN A 30 -13.99 9.90 -8.78
N LEU A 31 -13.54 9.59 -7.55
CA LEU A 31 -12.72 8.41 -7.25
C LEU A 31 -13.33 7.10 -7.78
N ARG A 32 -14.66 6.98 -7.81
CA ARG A 32 -15.34 5.76 -8.30
C ARG A 32 -15.11 5.51 -9.78
N GLN A 33 -14.80 6.55 -10.56
CA GLN A 33 -14.47 6.40 -11.98
C GLN A 33 -12.99 6.04 -12.16
N VAL A 34 -12.11 6.64 -11.35
CA VAL A 34 -10.65 6.49 -11.46
C VAL A 34 -10.16 5.10 -11.06
N VAL A 35 -10.80 4.45 -10.08
CA VAL A 35 -10.39 3.11 -9.62
C VAL A 35 -10.84 1.98 -10.55
N ARG A 36 -11.62 2.28 -11.59
CA ARG A 36 -12.11 1.26 -12.52
C ARG A 36 -10.96 0.73 -13.37
N LEU A 37 -10.97 -0.59 -13.61
CA LEU A 37 -10.06 -1.23 -14.55
C LEU A 37 -10.19 -0.56 -15.93
N PRO A 38 -9.11 -0.01 -16.50
CA PRO A 38 -9.13 0.55 -17.85
C PRO A 38 -9.47 -0.51 -18.91
N ALA A 39 -10.12 -0.09 -19.99
CA ALA A 39 -10.48 -1.00 -21.07
C ALA A 39 -9.22 -1.58 -21.75
N GLY A 40 -9.15 -2.91 -21.84
CA GLY A 40 -8.02 -3.61 -22.47
C GLY A 40 -6.88 -3.98 -21.53
N GLU A 41 -6.94 -3.58 -20.26
CA GLU A 41 -5.91 -3.90 -19.26
C GLU A 41 -6.19 -5.19 -18.48
N ASN A 42 -5.12 -5.80 -17.97
CA ASN A 42 -5.22 -6.98 -17.12
C ASN A 42 -5.56 -6.59 -15.67
N MET A 43 -6.52 -7.29 -15.06
CA MET A 43 -6.94 -7.03 -13.68
C MET A 43 -5.81 -7.20 -12.66
N ASN A 44 -4.98 -8.24 -12.79
CA ASN A 44 -3.91 -8.52 -11.84
C ASN A 44 -2.81 -7.44 -11.90
N ASP A 45 -2.50 -6.96 -13.10
CA ASP A 45 -1.52 -5.89 -13.29
C ASP A 45 -2.04 -4.57 -12.73
N TRP A 46 -3.32 -4.27 -12.95
CA TRP A 46 -3.99 -3.10 -12.38
C TRP A 46 -3.98 -3.13 -10.84
N LEU A 47 -4.33 -4.28 -10.26
CA LEU A 47 -4.28 -4.49 -8.81
C LEU A 47 -2.85 -4.37 -8.28
N ALA A 48 -1.86 -4.97 -8.94
CA ALA A 48 -0.47 -4.92 -8.50
C ALA A 48 0.07 -3.48 -8.46
N VAL A 49 -0.23 -2.67 -9.47
CA VAL A 49 0.16 -1.25 -9.50
C VAL A 49 -0.49 -0.50 -8.33
N HIS A 50 -1.77 -0.73 -8.07
CA HIS A 50 -2.49 -0.07 -6.98
C HIS A 50 -2.02 -0.52 -5.59
N VAL A 51 -1.81 -1.81 -5.37
CA VAL A 51 -1.34 -2.35 -4.08
C VAL A 51 0.01 -1.74 -3.70
N VAL A 52 0.93 -1.64 -4.65
CA VAL A 52 2.24 -1.01 -4.40
C VAL A 52 2.10 0.49 -4.12
N ASP A 53 1.25 1.21 -4.85
CA ASP A 53 0.99 2.63 -4.58
C ASP A 53 0.36 2.85 -3.19
N PHE A 54 -0.64 2.03 -2.82
CA PHE A 54 -1.27 2.10 -1.50
C PHE A 54 -0.29 1.79 -0.37
N PHE A 55 0.52 0.75 -0.50
CA PHE A 55 1.53 0.38 0.49
C PHE A 55 2.48 1.56 0.78
N ASN A 56 3.03 2.16 -0.28
CA ASN A 56 3.96 3.28 -0.13
C ASN A 56 3.29 4.49 0.52
N ARG A 57 2.04 4.81 0.15
CA ARG A 57 1.30 5.93 0.74
C ARG A 57 0.92 5.70 2.20
N ILE A 58 0.49 4.49 2.55
CA ILE A 58 0.21 4.12 3.94
C ILE A 58 1.47 4.25 4.79
N ASN A 59 2.62 3.79 4.29
CA ASN A 59 3.89 3.93 5.01
C ASN A 59 4.30 5.39 5.22
N LEU A 60 4.08 6.26 4.23
CA LEU A 60 4.32 7.70 4.40
C LEU A 60 3.43 8.30 5.48
N ILE A 61 2.13 7.97 5.48
CA ILE A 61 1.19 8.45 6.51
C ILE A 61 1.55 7.88 7.88
N TYR A 62 1.85 6.58 7.95
CA TYR A 62 2.21 5.93 9.19
C TYR A 62 3.50 6.52 9.78
N GLY A 63 4.49 6.83 8.93
CA GLY A 63 5.74 7.46 9.35
C GLY A 63 5.56 8.84 10.00
N THR A 64 4.47 9.57 9.74
CA THR A 64 4.21 10.86 10.41
C THR A 64 3.57 10.70 11.79
N VAL A 65 2.97 9.54 12.08
CA VAL A 65 2.26 9.28 13.35
C VAL A 65 2.94 8.22 14.22
N SER A 66 3.91 7.48 13.68
CA SER A 66 4.54 6.34 14.35
C SER A 66 5.23 6.73 15.65
N GLU A 67 5.73 7.97 15.76
CA GLU A 67 6.38 8.46 16.99
C GLU A 67 5.41 8.54 18.19
N PHE A 68 4.11 8.68 17.93
CA PHE A 68 3.08 8.73 18.97
C PHE A 68 2.53 7.35 19.34
N CYS A 69 2.77 6.34 18.51
CA CYS A 69 2.29 4.98 18.71
C CYS A 69 3.42 4.12 19.25
N THR A 70 3.51 4.07 20.58
CA THR A 70 4.49 3.28 21.34
C THR A 70 3.84 2.01 21.87
N VAL A 71 4.64 1.07 22.38
CA VAL A 71 4.13 -0.14 23.05
C VAL A 71 3.18 0.19 24.22
N ASN A 72 3.38 1.33 24.88
CA ASN A 72 2.57 1.74 26.02
C ASN A 72 1.27 2.43 25.59
N SER A 73 1.30 3.22 24.51
CA SER A 73 0.10 3.92 24.00
C SER A 73 -0.76 3.05 23.07
N CYS A 74 -0.13 2.13 22.34
CA CYS A 74 -0.73 1.21 21.38
C CYS A 74 -0.39 -0.25 21.72
N SER A 75 -0.80 -0.72 22.89
CA SER A 75 -0.46 -2.07 23.39
C SER A 75 -1.06 -3.21 22.57
N THR A 76 -2.13 -2.93 21.82
CA THR A 76 -2.82 -3.86 20.92
C THR A 76 -3.12 -3.17 19.59
N MET A 77 -3.10 -3.94 18.50
CA MET A 77 -3.52 -3.44 17.19
C MET A 77 -5.06 -3.32 17.18
N SER A 78 -5.58 -2.10 17.31
CA SER A 78 -7.02 -1.86 17.46
C SER A 78 -7.56 -0.82 16.48
N GLY A 79 -8.83 -0.99 16.10
CA GLY A 79 -9.60 -0.09 15.25
C GLY A 79 -10.64 0.68 16.07
N GLY A 80 -10.18 1.39 17.11
CA GLY A 80 -11.05 1.95 18.14
C GLY A 80 -11.47 0.91 19.19
N PRO A 81 -12.38 1.25 20.11
CA PRO A 81 -12.65 0.45 21.31
C PRO A 81 -13.43 -0.85 21.04
N ARG A 82 -13.96 -1.04 19.83
CA ARG A 82 -14.83 -2.18 19.49
C ARG A 82 -14.12 -3.30 18.74
N TYR A 83 -12.98 -3.01 18.13
CA TYR A 83 -12.33 -3.93 17.21
C TYR A 83 -10.86 -4.08 17.55
N GLU A 84 -10.46 -5.31 17.82
CA GLU A 84 -9.07 -5.72 17.98
C GLU A 84 -8.69 -6.61 16.79
N TYR A 85 -7.49 -6.41 16.26
CA TYR A 85 -6.97 -7.15 15.12
C TYR A 85 -5.85 -8.08 15.58
N LEU A 86 -5.99 -9.36 15.23
CA LEU A 86 -5.00 -10.40 15.51
C LEU A 86 -4.31 -10.81 14.21
N TRP A 87 -3.02 -11.12 14.29
CA TRP A 87 -2.23 -11.54 13.13
C TRP A 87 -2.18 -13.06 13.00
N ALA A 88 -2.25 -13.55 11.77
CA ALA A 88 -1.97 -14.93 11.41
C ALA A 88 -1.45 -14.98 9.97
N ASP A 89 -0.25 -15.51 9.77
CA ASP A 89 0.38 -15.68 8.45
C ASP A 89 0.44 -17.16 8.01
N GLY A 90 -0.02 -18.08 8.85
CA GLY A 90 0.00 -19.53 8.58
C GLY A 90 1.39 -20.16 8.62
N LEU A 91 2.46 -19.38 8.81
CA LEU A 91 3.85 -19.82 8.84
C LEU A 91 4.42 -19.69 10.26
N ASN A 92 4.71 -18.46 10.68
CA ASN A 92 5.24 -18.12 12.00
C ASN A 92 4.12 -17.95 13.03
N TYR A 93 2.98 -17.42 12.58
CA TYR A 93 1.79 -17.17 13.37
C TYR A 93 0.65 -18.05 12.83
N ARG A 94 0.67 -19.32 13.24
CA ARG A 94 -0.32 -20.33 12.82
C ARG A 94 -1.69 -20.17 13.48
N LYS A 95 -1.75 -19.46 14.61
CA LYS A 95 -2.99 -19.12 15.33
C LYS A 95 -3.11 -17.60 15.41
N PRO A 96 -4.34 -17.05 15.45
CA PRO A 96 -4.56 -15.62 15.66
C PRO A 96 -3.80 -15.18 16.93
N THR A 97 -2.83 -14.30 16.75
CA THR A 97 -1.91 -13.86 17.80
C THR A 97 -2.03 -12.35 17.94
N ALA A 98 -2.17 -11.88 19.18
CA ALA A 98 -2.16 -10.46 19.48
C ALA A 98 -0.73 -9.94 19.25
N LEU A 99 -0.57 -9.11 18.23
CA LEU A 99 0.68 -8.42 17.96
C LEU A 99 0.54 -6.95 18.34
N GLN A 100 1.62 -6.43 18.88
CA GLN A 100 1.82 -4.99 18.97
C GLN A 100 2.04 -4.44 17.56
N LEU A 101 1.78 -3.15 17.35
CA LEU A 101 2.11 -2.55 16.06
C LEU A 101 3.59 -2.83 15.75
N PRO A 102 3.89 -3.47 14.59
CA PRO A 102 5.28 -3.66 14.22
C PRO A 102 5.92 -2.29 14.06
N SER A 103 7.08 -2.09 14.70
CA SER A 103 8.03 -1.10 14.20
C SER A 103 8.26 -1.40 12.72
N THR A 104 8.46 -0.36 11.92
CA THR A 104 8.54 -0.33 10.44
C THR A 104 9.42 -1.38 9.73
N SER A 105 10.07 -2.28 10.46
CA SER A 105 10.95 -3.35 10.02
C SER A 105 10.26 -4.66 9.59
N ASN A 106 8.95 -4.82 9.78
CA ASN A 106 8.25 -6.09 9.50
C ASN A 106 7.12 -5.98 8.44
N CYS A 107 7.12 -4.95 7.59
CA CYS A 107 6.24 -4.85 6.44
C CYS A 107 7.02 -4.95 5.13
#